data_AF-X0WR36-F1
#
_entry.id   AF-X0WR36-F1
#
_cell.length_a   1.000
_cell.length_b   1.000
_cell.length_c   1.000
_cell.angle_alpha   90.00
_cell.angle_beta   90.00
_cell.angle_gamma   90.00
#
_symmetry.space_group_name_H-M   'P 1'
#
loop_
_entity.id
_entity.type
_entity.pdbx_description
1 polymer ?
#
loop_
_entity_poly.entity_id
_entity_poly.type
_entity_poly.pdbx_seq_one_letter_code
_entity_poly.pdbx_strand_id
1 'polypeptide(L)'
;LCGDPPEADAPTCRTGRSDRRNEVSASQFVAESSILASVLKSGSEIVGAALVDLGEVGSAAVHRRRSEYLGQMLDLFAEDFQAGAAAEKQIEMVSTELARVYEELVLLHKLSSNMRINEPDANYLQMACDSLTEIVLVEGIAILLKKTIEGEEQLVLVAGSGLIDMNRQMTAALCDRLVAEINSAREALLDSKVDSPFRYRWMENIRNIIAVPLCGNGRVRRGGFTQMVDDGTYMMGLMVAINKI
;
A
#
# COMPACT_ATOMS: atom_id res chain seq x y z
N LEU A 1 17.26 -27.51 -58.60
CA LEU A 1 17.90 -28.62 -57.87
C LEU A 1 18.77 -28.01 -56.78
N CYS A 2 18.59 -28.49 -55.55
CA CYS A 2 19.21 -28.06 -54.28
C CYS A 2 18.64 -26.73 -53.75
N GLY A 3 17.93 -26.64 -52.63
CA GLY A 3 17.67 -27.58 -51.53
C GLY A 3 17.79 -26.80 -50.22
N ASP A 4 16.65 -26.48 -49.59
CA ASP A 4 16.60 -25.78 -48.30
C ASP A 4 17.16 -26.67 -47.16
N PRO A 5 17.82 -26.09 -46.13
CA PRO A 5 18.28 -26.82 -44.96
C PRO A 5 17.14 -27.11 -43.96
N PRO A 6 17.25 -28.17 -43.14
CA PRO A 6 16.16 -28.64 -42.29
C PRO A 6 15.98 -27.78 -41.02
N GLU A 7 14.72 -27.57 -40.66
CA GLU A 7 14.28 -27.04 -39.37
C GLU A 7 14.83 -27.88 -38.21
N ALA A 8 15.39 -27.21 -37.21
CA ALA A 8 15.79 -27.82 -35.95
C ALA A 8 14.55 -27.99 -35.05
N ASP A 9 14.20 -29.23 -34.77
CA ASP A 9 13.16 -29.61 -33.81
C ASP A 9 13.50 -29.10 -32.40
N ALA A 10 12.61 -28.27 -31.84
CA ALA A 10 12.65 -27.88 -30.45
C ALA A 10 12.25 -29.06 -29.53
N PRO A 11 12.89 -29.25 -28.36
CA PRO A 11 12.56 -30.36 -27.49
C PRO A 11 11.19 -30.15 -26.82
N THR A 12 10.21 -30.93 -27.28
CA THR A 12 8.88 -31.04 -26.66
C THR A 12 8.96 -31.65 -25.26
N CYS A 13 8.64 -30.85 -24.25
CA CYS A 13 8.42 -31.27 -22.88
C CYS A 13 7.14 -32.13 -22.81
N ARG A 14 7.27 -33.45 -22.57
CA ARG A 14 6.11 -34.33 -22.34
C ARG A 14 5.65 -34.20 -20.89
N THR A 15 4.60 -33.41 -20.66
CA THR A 15 3.90 -33.39 -19.39
C THR A 15 2.89 -34.54 -19.34
N GLY A 16 3.20 -35.56 -18.54
CA GLY A 16 2.25 -36.61 -18.17
C GLY A 16 1.17 -36.03 -17.27
N ARG A 17 -0.10 -36.20 -17.66
CA ARG A 17 -1.28 -35.69 -16.97
C ARG A 17 -1.66 -36.65 -15.84
N SER A 18 -1.48 -36.27 -14.58
CA SER A 18 -2.18 -36.91 -13.45
C SER A 18 -2.18 -36.03 -12.18
N ASP A 19 -3.39 -35.78 -11.68
CA ASP A 19 -3.83 -35.38 -10.34
C ASP A 19 -3.14 -34.28 -9.50
N ARG A 20 -3.99 -33.27 -9.21
CA ARG A 20 -3.78 -32.15 -8.30
C ARG A 20 -3.55 -32.63 -6.85
N ARG A 21 -2.29 -32.65 -6.40
CA ARG A 21 -1.88 -32.45 -5.00
C ARG A 21 -0.39 -32.09 -5.00
N ASN A 22 -0.06 -30.87 -4.56
CA ASN A 22 1.30 -30.37 -4.25
C ASN A 22 2.47 -31.15 -4.89
N GLU A 23 2.66 -30.98 -6.20
CA GLU A 23 3.86 -31.49 -6.87
C GLU A 23 5.00 -30.47 -6.73
N VAL A 24 5.80 -30.64 -5.67
CA VAL A 24 7.22 -30.27 -5.73
C VAL A 24 7.90 -31.48 -6.37
N SER A 25 7.97 -31.47 -7.70
CA SER A 25 8.59 -32.56 -8.45
C SER A 25 10.03 -32.21 -8.73
N ALA A 26 10.97 -32.89 -8.07
CA ALA A 26 12.31 -33.05 -8.62
C ALA A 26 12.18 -33.70 -10.01
N SER A 27 12.34 -32.89 -11.05
CA SER A 27 12.29 -33.35 -12.44
C SER A 27 13.69 -33.71 -12.90
N GLN A 28 13.91 -34.96 -13.28
CA GLN A 28 15.14 -35.39 -13.93
C GLN A 28 15.22 -34.72 -15.31
N PHE A 29 16.16 -33.79 -15.46
CA PHE A 29 16.37 -33.08 -16.72
C PHE A 29 17.27 -33.92 -17.62
N VAL A 30 16.70 -34.35 -18.75
CA VAL A 30 17.37 -35.00 -19.89
C VAL A 30 17.81 -36.46 -19.65
N ALA A 31 17.39 -37.34 -20.57
CA ALA A 31 17.56 -38.80 -20.49
C ALA A 31 19.02 -39.29 -20.55
N GLU A 32 19.99 -38.40 -20.77
CA GLU A 32 21.42 -38.69 -20.90
C GLU A 32 22.30 -38.02 -19.85
N SER A 33 21.78 -37.08 -19.05
CA SER A 33 22.56 -36.39 -18.03
C SER A 33 22.22 -36.86 -16.62
N SER A 34 23.27 -37.14 -15.85
CA SER A 34 23.28 -37.52 -14.43
C SER A 34 22.81 -36.39 -13.50
N ILE A 35 21.95 -35.46 -13.91
CA ILE A 35 21.65 -34.25 -13.14
C ILE A 35 20.26 -34.32 -12.51
N LEU A 36 20.20 -34.10 -11.20
CA LEU A 36 18.97 -33.82 -10.46
C LEU A 36 18.76 -32.33 -10.32
N ALA A 37 17.52 -31.89 -10.45
CA ALA A 37 17.14 -30.50 -10.32
C ALA A 37 15.92 -30.37 -9.42
N SER A 38 15.92 -29.36 -8.54
CA SER A 38 14.74 -28.94 -7.81
C SER A 38 14.55 -27.43 -7.91
N VAL A 39 13.31 -26.97 -8.02
CA VAL A 39 12.96 -25.56 -8.22
C VAL A 39 12.83 -24.88 -6.86
N LEU A 40 13.57 -23.79 -6.67
CA LEU A 40 13.50 -22.96 -5.48
C LEU A 40 12.50 -21.83 -5.71
N LYS A 41 11.54 -21.71 -4.79
CA LYS A 41 10.46 -20.71 -4.88
C LYS A 41 10.46 -19.81 -3.66
N SER A 42 9.95 -18.59 -3.83
CA SER A 42 9.54 -17.70 -2.74
C SER A 42 8.08 -17.35 -2.96
N GLY A 43 7.18 -17.95 -2.18
CA GLY A 43 5.74 -17.89 -2.46
C GLY A 43 5.39 -18.53 -3.80
N SER A 44 4.76 -17.76 -4.70
CA SER A 44 4.41 -18.21 -6.06
C SER A 44 5.50 -17.93 -7.11
N GLU A 45 6.60 -17.27 -6.73
CA GLU A 45 7.65 -16.85 -7.64
C GLU A 45 8.81 -17.86 -7.65
N ILE A 46 9.34 -18.16 -8.83
CA ILE A 46 10.55 -19.00 -8.98
C ILE A 46 11.76 -18.10 -8.84
N VAL A 47 12.56 -18.34 -7.80
CA VAL A 47 13.75 -17.52 -7.49
C VAL A 47 15.06 -18.22 -7.85
N GLY A 48 15.02 -19.53 -8.13
CA GLY A 48 16.20 -20.27 -8.56
C GLY A 48 15.96 -21.75 -8.76
N ALA A 49 17.05 -22.50 -8.96
CA ALA A 49 17.06 -23.95 -9.03
C ALA A 49 18.29 -24.51 -8.32
N ALA A 50 18.11 -25.61 -7.60
CA ALA A 50 19.19 -26.41 -7.02
C ALA A 50 19.50 -27.57 -7.98
N LEU A 51 20.78 -27.75 -8.32
CA LEU A 51 21.25 -28.77 -9.24
C LEU A 51 22.27 -29.67 -8.56
N VAL A 52 22.15 -30.99 -8.74
CA VAL A 52 23.11 -31.98 -8.26
C VAL A 52 23.52 -32.87 -9.41
N ASP A 53 24.81 -32.86 -9.74
CA ASP A 53 25.40 -33.80 -10.68
C ASP A 53 25.75 -35.11 -9.96
N LEU A 54 25.20 -36.22 -10.48
CA LEU A 54 25.43 -37.58 -9.99
C LEU A 54 26.68 -38.23 -10.59
N GLY A 55 27.32 -37.59 -11.58
CA GLY A 55 28.48 -38.07 -12.34
C GLY A 55 28.21 -39.32 -13.20
N GLU A 56 29.16 -39.67 -14.07
CA GLU A 56 29.10 -40.86 -14.94
C GLU A 56 29.91 -42.05 -14.36
N VAL A 57 29.46 -42.73 -13.30
CA VAL A 57 30.15 -43.97 -12.91
C VAL A 57 29.25 -44.96 -12.14
N GLY A 58 28.89 -46.07 -12.78
CA GLY A 58 28.55 -47.32 -12.10
C GLY A 58 27.30 -48.05 -12.58
N SER A 59 27.13 -49.28 -12.06
CA SER A 59 25.98 -50.16 -12.32
C SER A 59 24.64 -49.43 -12.16
N ALA A 60 23.74 -49.59 -13.15
CA ALA A 60 22.43 -48.94 -13.22
C ALA A 60 21.58 -49.09 -11.93
N ALA A 61 21.76 -50.19 -11.19
CA ALA A 61 21.03 -50.43 -9.94
C ALA A 61 21.50 -49.52 -8.78
N VAL A 62 22.79 -49.17 -8.73
CA VAL A 62 23.37 -48.28 -7.70
C VAL A 62 23.02 -46.82 -8.01
N HIS A 63 23.01 -46.45 -9.29
CA HIS A 63 22.61 -45.11 -9.74
C HIS A 63 21.15 -44.79 -9.37
N ARG A 64 20.22 -45.74 -9.57
CA ARG A 64 18.80 -45.52 -9.23
C ARG A 64 18.61 -45.22 -7.74
N ARG A 65 19.18 -46.04 -6.83
CA ARG A 65 19.04 -45.81 -5.38
C ARG A 65 19.68 -44.51 -4.91
N ARG A 66 20.85 -44.15 -5.46
CA ARG A 66 21.54 -42.90 -5.15
C ARG A 66 20.76 -41.68 -5.64
N SER A 67 20.18 -41.77 -6.84
CA SER A 67 19.33 -40.74 -7.42
C SER A 67 18.05 -40.52 -6.61
N GLU A 68 17.40 -41.59 -6.14
CA GLU A 68 16.21 -41.50 -5.29
C GLU A 68 16.51 -40.83 -3.95
N TYR A 69 17.62 -41.22 -3.30
CA TYR A 69 18.05 -40.62 -2.03
C TYR A 69 18.43 -39.13 -2.18
N LEU A 70 19.20 -38.78 -3.22
CA LEU A 70 19.59 -37.39 -3.47
C LEU A 70 18.40 -36.53 -3.93
N GLY A 71 17.45 -37.12 -4.66
CA GLY A 71 16.18 -36.47 -5.01
C GLY A 71 15.41 -36.08 -3.75
N GLN A 72 15.24 -37.01 -2.80
CA GLN A 72 14.58 -36.73 -1.52
C GLN A 72 15.30 -35.65 -0.70
N MET A 73 16.65 -35.67 -0.67
CA MET A 73 17.39 -34.60 0.02
C MET A 73 17.26 -33.24 -0.67
N LEU A 74 17.19 -33.22 -2.01
CA LEU A 74 16.95 -31.99 -2.77
C LEU A 74 15.53 -31.44 -2.57
N ASP A 75 14.54 -32.32 -2.47
CA ASP A 75 13.16 -31.93 -2.16
C ASP A 75 13.07 -31.35 -0.75
N LEU A 76 13.65 -32.04 0.25
CA LEU A 76 13.75 -31.52 1.62
C LEU A 76 14.47 -30.18 1.70
N PHE A 77 15.56 -30.01 0.92
CA PHE A 77 16.25 -28.73 0.82
C PHE A 77 15.38 -27.64 0.21
N ALA A 78 14.66 -27.94 -0.87
CA ALA A 78 13.76 -26.98 -1.51
C ALA A 78 12.59 -26.58 -0.60
N GLU A 79 12.05 -27.53 0.17
CA GLU A 79 11.03 -27.29 1.19
C GLU A 79 11.56 -26.39 2.31
N ASP A 80 12.74 -26.70 2.87
CA ASP A 80 13.39 -25.90 3.92
C ASP A 80 13.72 -24.48 3.44
N PHE A 81 14.24 -24.36 2.22
CA PHE A 81 14.48 -23.06 1.57
C PHE A 81 13.19 -22.24 1.44
N GLN A 82 12.11 -22.86 0.95
CA GLN A 82 10.81 -22.20 0.79
C GLN A 82 10.23 -21.76 2.13
N ALA A 83 10.35 -22.60 3.17
CA ALA A 83 9.92 -22.28 4.53
C ALA A 83 10.73 -21.12 5.11
N GLY A 84 12.06 -21.13 4.93
CA GLY A 84 12.96 -20.04 5.33
C GLY A 84 12.63 -18.72 4.64
N ALA A 85 12.46 -18.73 3.31
CA ALA A 85 12.10 -17.55 2.54
C ALA A 85 10.72 -16.98 2.93
N ALA A 86 9.75 -17.84 3.23
CA ALA A 86 8.44 -17.41 3.72
C ALA A 86 8.54 -16.76 5.11
N ALA A 87 9.34 -17.32 6.01
CA ALA A 87 9.58 -16.76 7.34
C ALA A 87 10.30 -15.41 7.26
N GLU A 88 11.31 -15.28 6.41
CA GLU A 88 12.03 -14.01 6.19
C GLU A 88 11.10 -12.91 5.67
N LYS A 89 10.25 -13.24 4.69
CA LYS A 89 9.24 -12.30 4.18
C LYS A 89 8.23 -11.87 5.25
N GLN A 90 7.81 -12.79 6.12
CA GLN A 90 6.94 -12.45 7.23
C GLN A 90 7.64 -11.53 8.24
N ILE A 91 8.91 -11.79 8.53
CA ILE A 91 9.72 -10.92 9.40
C ILE A 91 9.84 -9.52 8.78
N GLU A 92 10.19 -9.43 7.49
CA GLU A 92 10.28 -8.16 6.78
C GLU A 92 8.97 -7.38 6.85
N MET A 93 7.83 -8.03 6.55
CA MET A 93 6.51 -7.42 6.65
C MET A 93 6.24 -6.89 8.07
N VAL A 94 6.45 -7.71 9.10
CA VAL A 94 6.26 -7.28 10.49
C VAL A 94 7.20 -6.14 10.86
N SER A 95 8.46 -6.17 10.42
CA SER A 95 9.42 -5.09 10.65
C SER A 95 8.99 -3.79 10.00
N THR A 96 8.48 -3.83 8.77
CA THR A 96 7.97 -2.62 8.07
C THR A 96 6.72 -2.05 8.74
N GLU A 97 5.77 -2.89 9.15
CA GLU A 97 4.58 -2.45 9.88
C GLU A 97 4.93 -1.87 11.25
N LEU A 98 5.89 -2.48 11.97
CA LEU A 98 6.38 -1.92 13.24
C LEU A 98 7.04 -0.55 13.04
N ALA A 99 7.91 -0.40 12.03
CA ALA A 99 8.53 0.88 11.72
C ALA A 99 7.49 1.97 11.45
N ARG A 100 6.45 1.64 10.66
CA ARG A 100 5.33 2.52 10.40
C ARG A 100 4.57 2.92 11.66
N VAL A 101 4.25 1.96 12.53
CA VAL A 101 3.57 2.26 13.81
C VAL A 101 4.43 3.16 14.71
N TYR A 102 5.76 3.00 14.69
CA TYR A 102 6.67 3.90 15.42
C TYR A 102 6.66 5.31 14.85
N GLU A 103 6.64 5.48 13.53
CA GLU A 103 6.51 6.80 12.90
C GLU A 103 5.19 7.48 13.30
N GLU A 104 4.07 6.75 13.25
CA GLU A 104 2.76 7.24 13.67
C GLU A 104 2.72 7.63 15.16
N LEU A 105 3.33 6.82 16.03
CA LEU A 105 3.40 7.09 17.47
C LEU A 105 4.28 8.31 17.79
N VAL A 106 5.42 8.45 17.09
CA VAL A 106 6.31 9.61 17.25
C VAL A 106 5.62 10.88 16.77
N LEU A 107 4.89 10.83 15.65
CA LEU A 107 4.06 11.95 15.20
C LEU A 107 3.02 12.32 16.25
N LEU A 108 2.27 11.34 16.74
CA LEU A 108 1.25 11.57 17.76
C LEU A 108 1.85 12.19 19.02
N HIS A 109 3.03 11.72 19.44
CA HIS A 109 3.76 12.33 20.54
C HIS A 109 4.14 13.79 20.23
N LYS A 110 4.77 14.07 19.09
CA LYS A 110 5.17 15.42 18.62
C LYS A 110 3.98 16.38 18.58
N LEU A 111 2.83 15.94 18.07
CA LEU A 111 1.61 16.74 18.03
C LEU A 111 1.05 16.97 19.45
N SER A 112 0.90 15.90 20.24
CA SER A 112 0.34 16.00 21.59
C SER A 112 1.17 16.86 22.54
N SER A 113 2.50 16.80 22.47
CA SER A 113 3.39 17.58 23.35
C SER A 113 3.37 19.07 23.04
N ASN A 114 3.04 19.43 21.80
CA ASN A 114 2.97 20.82 21.34
C ASN A 114 1.55 21.41 21.44
N MET A 115 0.53 20.61 21.80
CA MET A 115 -0.78 21.14 22.17
C MET A 115 -0.69 21.86 23.53
N ARG A 116 -0.47 23.17 23.48
CA ARG A 116 -0.42 24.01 24.69
C ARG A 116 -1.69 24.83 24.82
N ILE A 117 -2.29 24.80 26.00
CA ILE A 117 -3.50 25.59 26.35
C ILE A 117 -3.27 27.10 26.19
N ASN A 118 -2.01 27.55 26.22
CA ASN A 118 -1.66 28.97 26.26
C ASN A 118 -1.08 29.52 24.93
N GLU A 119 -1.01 28.72 23.87
CA GLU A 119 -0.49 29.17 22.56
C GLU A 119 -1.63 29.38 21.56
N PRO A 120 -1.49 30.31 20.60
CA PRO A 120 -2.53 30.54 19.60
C PRO A 120 -2.67 29.32 18.69
N ASP A 121 -3.92 28.87 18.50
CA ASP A 121 -4.27 27.67 17.72
C ASP A 121 -3.58 27.62 16.34
N ALA A 122 -3.43 28.78 15.67
CA ALA A 122 -2.81 28.84 14.35
C ALA A 122 -1.34 28.35 14.31
N ASN A 123 -0.55 28.64 15.35
CA ASN A 123 0.85 28.20 15.41
C ASN A 123 0.93 26.67 15.56
N TYR A 124 0.07 26.12 16.43
CA TYR A 124 -0.05 24.68 16.59
C TYR A 124 -0.50 23.99 15.30
N LEU A 125 -1.54 24.53 14.64
CA LEU A 125 -2.08 23.96 13.40
C LEU A 125 -1.07 24.05 12.24
N GLN A 126 -0.24 25.10 12.19
CA GLN A 126 0.84 25.21 11.22
C GLN A 126 1.91 24.14 11.45
N MET A 127 2.39 24.02 12.70
CA MET A 127 3.35 22.97 13.09
C MET A 127 2.79 21.57 12.82
N ALA A 128 1.48 21.37 12.99
CA ALA A 128 0.82 20.12 12.67
C ALA A 128 0.82 19.83 11.17
N CYS A 129 0.55 20.82 10.32
CA CYS A 129 0.66 20.67 8.86
C CYS A 129 2.10 20.31 8.46
N ASP A 130 3.10 21.02 8.98
CA ASP A 130 4.51 20.78 8.67
C ASP A 130 4.94 19.38 9.11
N SER A 131 4.55 18.96 10.31
CA SER A 131 4.86 17.62 10.83
C SER A 131 4.15 16.51 10.06
N LEU A 132 2.92 16.73 9.59
CA LEU A 132 2.20 15.76 8.77
C LEU A 132 2.86 15.59 7.40
N THR A 133 3.37 16.66 6.80
CA THR A 133 4.10 16.58 5.52
C THR A 133 5.45 15.85 5.61
N GLU A 134 6.03 15.67 6.81
CA GLU A 134 7.23 14.85 7.01
C GLU A 134 6.94 13.34 6.83
N ILE A 135 5.70 12.91 7.02
CA ILE A 135 5.32 11.49 7.08
C ILE A 135 4.39 11.11 5.94
N VAL A 136 3.48 12.01 5.56
CA VAL A 136 2.55 11.79 4.46
C VAL A 136 3.10 12.43 3.19
N LEU A 137 3.24 11.63 2.13
CA LEU A 137 3.66 12.10 0.81
C LEU A 137 2.52 12.86 0.12
N VAL A 138 2.40 14.14 0.45
CA VAL A 138 1.44 15.07 -0.14
C VAL A 138 2.13 16.35 -0.57
N GLU A 139 1.70 16.89 -1.72
CA GLU A 139 2.22 18.17 -2.19
C GLU A 139 1.73 19.36 -1.37
N GLY A 140 0.55 19.25 -0.76
CA GLY A 140 0.05 20.28 0.14
C GLY A 140 -1.03 19.80 1.09
N ILE A 141 -0.99 20.35 2.30
CA ILE A 141 -2.01 20.19 3.35
C ILE A 141 -2.50 21.58 3.75
N ALA A 142 -3.80 21.73 3.98
CA ALA A 142 -4.39 22.93 4.55
C ALA A 142 -5.43 22.58 5.61
N ILE A 143 -5.55 23.45 6.60
CA ILE A 143 -6.60 23.41 7.61
C ILE A 143 -7.46 24.66 7.45
N LEU A 144 -8.76 24.46 7.34
CA LEU A 144 -9.76 25.52 7.31
C LEU A 144 -10.69 25.40 8.48
N LEU A 145 -10.94 26.52 9.14
CA LEU A 145 -11.90 26.62 10.24
C LEU A 145 -13.00 27.60 9.89
N LYS A 146 -14.21 27.32 10.37
CA LYS A 146 -15.33 28.24 10.29
C LYS A 146 -15.04 29.45 11.18
N LYS A 147 -15.18 30.63 10.60
CA LYS A 147 -15.06 31.91 11.30
C LYS A 147 -16.23 32.79 10.91
N THR A 148 -16.86 33.41 11.89
CA THR A 148 -17.88 34.44 11.64
C THR A 148 -17.19 35.74 11.29
N ILE A 149 -17.35 36.21 10.06
CA ILE A 149 -16.84 37.49 9.57
C ILE A 149 -18.06 38.29 9.11
N GLU A 150 -18.26 39.48 9.70
CA GLU A 150 -19.40 40.36 9.37
C GLU A 150 -20.78 39.69 9.55
N GLY A 151 -20.89 38.72 10.47
CA GLY A 151 -22.13 37.99 10.74
C GLY A 151 -22.35 36.75 9.88
N GLU A 152 -21.49 36.51 8.88
CA GLU A 152 -21.55 35.34 8.00
C GLU A 152 -20.47 34.32 8.39
N GLU A 153 -20.86 33.04 8.49
CA GLU A 153 -19.90 31.95 8.71
C GLU A 153 -19.17 31.61 7.41
N GLN A 154 -17.85 31.69 7.43
CA GLN A 154 -17.01 31.39 6.27
C GLN A 154 -15.85 30.49 6.69
N LEU A 155 -15.49 29.54 5.83
CA LEU A 155 -14.27 28.74 6.01
C LEU A 155 -13.06 29.60 5.65
N VAL A 156 -12.15 29.75 6.61
CA VAL A 156 -10.93 30.54 6.49
C VAL A 156 -9.74 29.60 6.64
N LEU A 157 -8.74 29.74 5.76
CA LEU A 157 -7.47 29.06 5.88
C LEU A 157 -6.75 29.54 7.14
N VAL A 158 -6.47 28.62 8.07
CA VAL A 158 -5.80 28.94 9.34
C VAL A 158 -4.37 28.41 9.41
N ALA A 159 -4.06 27.37 8.63
CA ALA A 159 -2.74 26.78 8.51
C ALA A 159 -2.62 26.01 7.19
N GLY A 160 -1.40 25.86 6.70
CA GLY A 160 -1.14 24.99 5.56
C GLY A 160 0.34 24.84 5.27
N SER A 161 0.72 23.71 4.69
CA SER A 161 2.08 23.40 4.28
C SER A 161 2.08 22.87 2.85
N GLY A 162 3.11 23.19 2.07
CA GLY A 162 3.21 22.82 0.66
C GLY A 162 2.41 23.69 -0.32
N LEU A 163 2.20 23.18 -1.54
CA LEU A 163 1.65 23.93 -2.69
C LEU A 163 0.12 23.77 -2.81
N ILE A 164 -0.60 24.35 -1.85
CA ILE A 164 -2.06 24.38 -1.89
C ILE A 164 -2.58 25.78 -2.21
N ASP A 165 -3.29 25.90 -3.34
CA ASP A 165 -4.02 27.11 -3.70
C ASP A 165 -5.51 26.79 -3.61
N MET A 166 -6.19 27.46 -2.71
CA MET A 166 -7.60 27.24 -2.41
C MET A 166 -8.32 28.56 -2.39
N ASN A 167 -9.06 28.79 -3.46
CA ASN A 167 -9.98 29.91 -3.53
C ASN A 167 -11.30 29.58 -2.80
N ARG A 168 -12.10 30.62 -2.56
CA ARG A 168 -13.39 30.51 -1.86
C ARG A 168 -14.36 29.51 -2.51
N GLN A 169 -14.37 29.43 -3.85
CA GLN A 169 -15.25 28.53 -4.59
C GLN A 169 -14.87 27.06 -4.40
N MET A 170 -13.57 26.76 -4.44
CA MET A 170 -13.04 25.42 -4.19
C MET A 170 -13.34 24.96 -2.78
N THR A 171 -13.11 25.83 -1.80
CA THR A 171 -13.38 25.56 -0.38
C THR A 171 -14.86 25.26 -0.15
N ALA A 172 -15.77 26.05 -0.74
CA ALA A 172 -17.21 25.84 -0.64
C ALA A 172 -17.62 24.49 -1.26
N ALA A 173 -17.18 24.23 -2.51
CA ALA A 173 -17.47 22.97 -3.19
C ALA A 173 -16.94 21.75 -2.45
N LEU A 174 -15.75 21.86 -1.85
CA LEU A 174 -15.14 20.78 -1.07
C LEU A 174 -15.91 20.54 0.24
N CYS A 175 -16.34 21.61 0.91
CA CYS A 175 -17.18 21.51 2.11
C CYS A 175 -18.53 20.83 1.78
N ASP A 176 -19.21 21.26 0.71
CA ASP A 176 -20.50 20.67 0.31
C ASP A 176 -20.36 19.17 -0.02
N ARG A 177 -19.29 18.80 -0.74
CA ARG A 177 -18.99 17.40 -1.06
C ARG A 177 -18.66 16.59 0.19
N LEU A 178 -17.83 17.12 1.08
CA LEU A 178 -17.47 16.44 2.32
C LEU A 178 -18.69 16.21 3.21
N VAL A 179 -19.56 17.21 3.32
CA VAL A 179 -20.84 17.07 4.04
C VAL A 179 -21.71 15.98 3.41
N ALA A 180 -21.78 15.88 2.08
CA ALA A 180 -22.50 14.80 1.42
C ALA A 180 -21.92 13.42 1.74
N GLU A 181 -20.58 13.29 1.80
CA GLU A 181 -19.94 12.04 2.21
C GLU A 181 -20.26 11.68 3.66
N ILE A 182 -20.21 12.64 4.58
CA ILE A 182 -20.52 12.44 6.00
C ILE A 182 -21.98 11.99 6.17
N ASN A 183 -22.91 12.64 5.47
CA ASN A 183 -24.32 12.26 5.46
C ASN A 183 -24.55 10.87 4.84
N SER A 184 -23.60 10.36 4.05
CA SER A 184 -23.59 8.99 3.53
C SER A 184 -22.85 7.98 4.44
N ALA A 185 -22.63 8.34 5.72
CA ALA A 185 -21.92 7.56 6.72
C ALA A 185 -20.45 7.29 6.41
N ARG A 186 -19.78 8.22 5.70
CA ARG A 186 -18.33 8.17 5.46
C ARG A 186 -17.60 9.17 6.34
N GLU A 187 -16.41 8.80 6.81
CA GLU A 187 -15.64 9.62 7.74
C GLU A 187 -14.83 10.73 7.05
N ALA A 188 -14.59 10.58 5.74
CA ALA A 188 -13.80 11.50 4.95
C ALA A 188 -14.25 11.49 3.49
N LEU A 189 -13.92 12.55 2.77
CA LEU A 189 -13.95 12.60 1.32
C LEU A 189 -12.60 12.14 0.79
N LEU A 190 -12.62 11.00 0.09
CA LEU A 190 -11.48 10.49 -0.67
C LEU A 190 -11.86 10.47 -2.15
N ASP A 191 -11.04 11.12 -2.98
CA ASP A 191 -11.20 11.06 -4.43
C ASP A 191 -9.82 11.01 -5.10
N SER A 192 -9.56 9.94 -5.85
CA SER A 192 -8.26 9.65 -6.45
C SER A 192 -8.43 9.02 -7.82
N LYS A 193 -7.48 9.28 -8.72
CA LYS A 193 -7.40 8.63 -10.05
C LYS A 193 -6.46 7.43 -10.04
N VAL A 194 -6.43 6.66 -8.95
CA VAL A 194 -5.56 5.48 -8.83
C VAL A 194 -6.30 4.23 -9.27
N ASP A 195 -7.47 3.96 -8.66
CA ASP A 195 -8.24 2.74 -8.92
C ASP A 195 -9.56 2.98 -9.67
N SER A 196 -10.03 4.23 -9.70
CA SER A 196 -11.30 4.62 -10.32
C SER A 196 -11.23 6.04 -10.89
N PRO A 197 -12.10 6.42 -11.85
CA PRO A 197 -12.21 7.82 -12.25
C PRO A 197 -12.72 8.66 -11.08
N PHE A 198 -12.33 9.94 -11.07
CA PHE A 198 -12.81 10.87 -10.06
C PHE A 198 -14.33 10.89 -9.97
N ARG A 199 -14.83 10.79 -8.74
CA ARG A 199 -16.27 10.91 -8.44
C ARG A 199 -16.76 12.34 -8.65
N TYR A 200 -15.90 13.31 -8.41
CA TYR A 200 -16.20 14.71 -8.56
C TYR A 200 -15.30 15.38 -9.59
N ARG A 201 -15.81 16.43 -10.23
CA ARG A 201 -14.98 17.31 -11.05
C ARG A 201 -14.15 18.22 -10.15
N TRP A 202 -12.84 18.01 -10.14
CA TRP A 202 -11.86 18.89 -9.51
C TRP A 202 -11.35 19.91 -10.51
N MET A 203 -10.85 21.06 -10.03
CA MET A 203 -10.11 21.98 -10.90
C MET A 203 -8.83 21.31 -11.42
N GLU A 204 -8.30 21.81 -12.53
CA GLU A 204 -7.24 21.15 -13.28
C GLU A 204 -6.02 20.85 -12.40
N ASN A 205 -5.43 19.67 -12.62
CA ASN A 205 -4.19 19.18 -12.01
C ASN A 205 -4.29 18.52 -10.63
N ILE A 206 -5.45 18.14 -10.09
CA ILE A 206 -5.49 17.28 -8.89
C ILE A 206 -5.40 15.80 -9.29
N ARG A 207 -4.47 15.05 -8.69
CA ARG A 207 -4.34 13.58 -8.83
C ARG A 207 -5.05 12.83 -7.71
N ASN A 208 -4.88 13.31 -6.49
CA ASN A 208 -5.49 12.74 -5.29
C ASN A 208 -5.91 13.85 -4.34
N ILE A 209 -7.08 13.69 -3.71
CA ILE A 209 -7.55 14.59 -2.66
C ILE A 209 -8.16 13.81 -1.50
N ILE A 210 -7.82 14.25 -0.30
CA ILE A 210 -8.39 13.77 0.96
C ILE A 210 -8.91 14.99 1.69
N ALA A 211 -10.17 14.96 2.13
CA ALA A 211 -10.70 15.95 3.05
C ALA A 211 -11.34 15.26 4.26
N VAL A 212 -10.95 15.71 5.45
CA VAL A 212 -11.35 15.15 6.73
C VAL A 212 -12.05 16.25 7.54
N PRO A 213 -13.25 16.00 8.10
CA PRO A 213 -13.92 16.99 8.92
C PRO A 213 -13.20 17.18 10.25
N LEU A 214 -13.11 18.43 10.70
CA LEU A 214 -12.65 18.77 12.04
C LEU A 214 -13.88 19.00 12.91
N CYS A 215 -14.18 18.03 13.76
CA CYS A 215 -15.36 18.04 14.62
C CYS A 215 -15.02 18.60 16.00
N GLY A 216 -15.90 19.44 16.54
CA GLY A 216 -15.85 19.92 17.91
C GLY A 216 -16.91 19.26 18.77
N ASN A 217 -16.56 18.99 20.02
CA ASN A 217 -17.54 18.64 21.06
C ASN A 217 -17.95 19.93 21.76
N GLY A 218 -19.17 20.41 21.52
CA GLY A 218 -19.63 21.67 22.10
C GLY A 218 -21.14 21.76 22.22
N ARG A 219 -21.59 22.46 23.26
CA ARG A 219 -23.01 22.77 23.44
C ARG A 219 -23.43 23.78 22.37
N VAL A 220 -24.39 23.37 21.54
CA VAL A 220 -25.03 24.15 20.48
C VAL A 220 -25.38 25.56 20.98
N ARG A 221 -24.65 26.58 20.51
CA ARG A 221 -25.17 27.96 20.52
C ARG A 221 -26.00 28.11 19.25
N ARG A 222 -27.32 28.18 19.43
CA ARG A 222 -28.29 28.35 18.33
C ARG A 222 -27.96 29.63 17.55
N GLY A 223 -27.59 29.47 16.29
CA GLY A 223 -27.52 30.55 15.30
C GLY A 223 -26.48 30.28 14.22
N GLY A 224 -26.92 29.80 13.06
CA GLY A 224 -26.08 29.63 11.85
C GLY A 224 -25.68 28.17 11.57
N PHE A 225 -25.62 27.82 10.28
CA PHE A 225 -25.38 26.51 9.63
C PHE A 225 -24.46 25.52 10.40
N THR A 226 -25.03 24.88 11.44
CA THR A 226 -24.39 23.80 12.19
C THR A 226 -25.09 22.49 11.82
N GLN A 227 -24.58 21.82 10.80
CA GLN A 227 -25.04 20.48 10.46
C GLN A 227 -24.47 19.51 11.48
N MET A 228 -25.36 18.92 12.27
CA MET A 228 -25.04 17.89 13.25
C MET A 228 -24.51 16.67 12.52
N VAL A 229 -23.29 16.26 12.88
CA VAL A 229 -22.88 14.87 12.71
C VAL A 229 -23.58 14.14 13.86
N ASP A 230 -24.24 13.03 13.55
CA ASP A 230 -25.06 12.28 14.52
C ASP A 230 -24.28 12.10 15.83
N ASP A 231 -24.92 12.34 16.99
CA ASP A 231 -24.34 12.37 18.35
C ASP A 231 -23.79 13.72 18.89
N GLY A 232 -24.30 14.87 18.40
CA GLY A 232 -24.02 16.17 19.01
C GLY A 232 -22.63 16.75 18.71
N THR A 233 -21.92 16.14 17.77
CA THR A 233 -20.70 16.68 17.16
C THR A 233 -21.06 17.64 16.04
N TYR A 234 -20.35 18.77 15.95
CA TYR A 234 -20.52 19.73 14.86
C TYR A 234 -19.19 19.94 14.13
N MET A 235 -19.26 20.05 12.81
CA MET A 235 -18.10 20.33 11.98
C MET A 235 -17.68 21.80 12.17
N MET A 236 -16.53 22.00 12.81
CA MET A 236 -15.89 23.30 13.01
C MET A 236 -15.03 23.71 11.82
N GLY A 237 -14.65 22.76 10.99
CA GLY A 237 -13.76 22.99 9.86
C GLY A 237 -13.44 21.72 9.12
N LEU A 238 -12.41 21.77 8.29
CA LEU A 238 -11.88 20.60 7.59
C LEU A 238 -10.38 20.72 7.42
N MET A 239 -9.72 19.58 7.36
CA MET A 239 -8.36 19.43 6.86
C MET A 239 -8.44 18.87 5.45
N VAL A 240 -7.61 19.36 4.55
CA VAL A 240 -7.51 18.88 3.17
C VAL A 240 -6.05 18.60 2.83
N ALA A 241 -5.81 17.48 2.17
CA ALA A 241 -4.52 17.11 1.61
C ALA A 241 -4.67 16.84 0.12
N ILE A 242 -3.75 17.37 -0.69
CA ILE A 242 -3.77 17.24 -2.15
C ILE A 242 -2.43 16.78 -2.70
N ASN A 243 -2.49 16.08 -3.81
CA ASN A 243 -1.36 15.84 -4.70
C ASN A 243 -1.75 16.34 -6.10
N LYS A 244 -0.95 17.26 -6.65
CA LYS A 244 -1.05 17.68 -8.05
C LYS A 244 -0.17 16.79 -8.93
N ILE A 245 -0.02 17.16 -10.20
CA ILE A 245 0.67 16.40 -11.26
C ILE A 245 2.11 16.90 -11.39
#